data_AF-A0A0V8RUW8-F1
#
_entry.id   AF-A0A0V8RUW8-F1
#
_cell.length_a   1.000
_cell.length_b   1.000
_cell.length_c   1.000
_cell.angle_alpha   90.00
_cell.angle_beta   90.00
_cell.angle_gamma   90.00
#
_symmetry.space_group_name_H-M   'P 1'
#
loop_
_entity.id
_entity.type
_entity.pdbx_description
1 polymer ?
#
loop_
_entity_poly.entity_id
_entity_poly.type
_entity_poly.pdbx_seq_one_letter_code
_entity_poly.pdbx_strand_id
1 'polypeptide(L)'
;MTRHPADIQEKAREMFLKSDIAKRYCIKDIRFIAVPAGFWPTYIEKQSIDVAWGGGPTLFDNLYLKGLLRPLQSKLALDAASQVPDRFAGVSMKRIGKDGKIYWVAAAIASFGFTVNRDVAKQLGFNVSRLKSWRDLASDDLGLILVKYGVPALAIANPLQSTSNTRIYEIILQAYGWKEGWRVLTLMAANARIEEGSAIVRDDVINGEVMVGITIDFYGYTAERLNPACKYVLPRGETIVNGDPIAVVKSTKNPEAAEAFVAWALTEGQKIWLDPNINRLPANPKVFETPEGQKRPDLERAFYEAMRSKVIRFNDTLALETEYAMQLYFVATLIDQHTLLQKAWTRLLKAYYIDHSIDEATFNALREKLTDLVNYKDPVTGKEVVFTLQDAIRVNKILQKNINLKEAYMNAWREAAKQKYEEVLKALGG
;
A
#
# COMPACT_ATOMS: atom_id res chain seq x y z
N MET A 1 -3.35 1.02 21.15
CA MET A 1 -2.74 0.17 20.10
C MET A 1 -2.50 1.00 18.85
N THR A 2 -1.45 0.69 18.11
CA THR A 2 -1.10 1.45 16.90
C THR A 2 -0.45 0.61 15.81
N ARG A 3 -0.62 1.01 14.55
CA ARG A 3 0.14 0.50 13.39
C ARG A 3 1.21 1.48 12.92
N HIS A 4 1.29 2.67 13.51
CA HIS A 4 2.33 3.63 13.16
C HIS A 4 3.71 3.15 13.61
N PRO A 5 4.78 3.47 12.86
CA PRO A 5 6.16 3.21 13.27
C PRO A 5 6.57 3.99 14.54
N ALA A 6 7.71 3.62 15.11
CA ALA A 6 8.17 4.08 16.43
C ALA A 6 8.44 5.60 16.48
N ASP A 7 8.97 6.17 15.40
CA ASP A 7 9.20 7.61 15.22
C ASP A 7 7.91 8.45 15.41
N ILE A 8 6.80 8.02 14.81
CA ILE A 8 5.49 8.67 14.99
C ILE A 8 5.02 8.52 16.45
N GLN A 9 5.22 7.34 17.05
CA GLN A 9 4.83 7.08 18.44
C GLN A 9 5.59 7.94 19.44
N GLU A 10 6.91 8.07 19.25
CA GLU A 10 7.79 8.88 20.09
C GLU A 10 7.43 10.36 19.99
N LYS A 11 7.31 10.88 18.76
CA LYS A 11 6.90 12.27 18.53
C LYS A 11 5.53 12.57 19.13
N ALA A 12 4.57 11.65 18.95
CA ALA A 12 3.24 11.81 19.50
C ALA A 12 3.23 11.80 21.03
N ARG A 13 3.98 10.89 21.67
CA ARG A 13 4.16 10.86 23.12
C ARG A 13 4.71 12.19 23.63
N GLU A 14 5.80 12.67 23.03
CA GLU A 14 6.47 13.90 23.44
C GLU A 14 5.53 15.11 23.35
N MET A 15 4.87 15.29 22.20
CA MET A 15 4.00 16.45 21.98
C MET A 15 2.70 16.37 22.77
N PHE A 16 2.11 15.18 22.90
CA PHE A 16 0.86 15.02 23.64
C PHE A 16 1.04 15.31 25.13
N LEU A 17 2.06 14.73 25.78
CA LEU A 17 2.26 14.90 27.22
C LEU A 17 2.61 16.34 27.61
N LYS A 18 3.14 17.15 26.67
CA LYS A 18 3.38 18.59 26.87
C LYS A 18 2.13 19.45 26.63
N SER A 19 1.10 18.91 26.00
CA SER A 19 -0.11 19.65 25.60
C SER A 19 -0.98 20.04 26.79
N ASP A 20 -1.76 21.12 26.62
CA ASP A 20 -2.73 21.54 27.63
C ASP A 20 -3.89 20.56 27.79
N ILE A 21 -4.18 19.76 26.75
CA ILE A 21 -5.15 18.66 26.82
C ILE A 21 -4.66 17.61 27.81
N ALA A 22 -3.41 17.15 27.70
CA ALA A 22 -2.87 16.16 28.64
C ALA A 22 -2.87 16.68 30.08
N LYS A 23 -2.48 17.95 30.29
CA LYS A 23 -2.53 18.59 31.62
C LYS A 23 -3.95 18.66 32.17
N ARG A 24 -4.92 19.12 31.37
CA ARG A 24 -6.33 19.28 31.76
C ARG A 24 -6.98 17.97 32.19
N TYR A 25 -6.67 16.87 31.50
CA TYR A 25 -7.20 15.54 31.81
C TYR A 25 -6.27 14.71 32.70
N CYS A 26 -5.24 15.33 33.29
CA CYS A 26 -4.27 14.70 34.18
C CYS A 26 -3.58 13.44 33.60
N ILE A 27 -3.37 13.41 32.29
CA ILE A 27 -2.74 12.28 31.59
C ILE A 27 -1.23 12.42 31.69
N LYS A 28 -0.62 11.55 32.50
CA LYS A 28 0.82 11.61 32.82
C LYS A 28 1.69 10.71 31.95
N ASP A 29 1.10 9.72 31.30
CA ASP A 29 1.80 8.80 30.41
C ASP A 29 0.87 8.29 29.31
N ILE A 30 1.46 7.84 28.20
CA ILE A 30 0.78 7.16 27.11
C ILE A 30 1.65 5.99 26.65
N ARG A 31 1.07 4.78 26.61
CA ARG A 31 1.76 3.59 26.12
C ARG A 31 1.21 3.15 24.78
N PHE A 32 2.07 3.15 23.77
CA PHE A 32 1.77 2.54 22.48
C PHE A 32 2.07 1.05 22.50
N ILE A 33 1.23 0.28 21.83
CA ILE A 33 1.36 -1.18 21.69
C ILE A 33 1.19 -1.48 20.21
N ALA A 34 2.27 -1.96 19.59
CA ALA A 34 2.28 -2.41 18.21
C ALA A 34 1.82 -3.87 18.15
N VAL A 35 0.70 -4.12 17.47
CA VAL A 35 0.10 -5.44 17.33
C VAL A 35 -0.20 -5.69 15.85
N PRO A 36 0.04 -6.89 15.29
CA PRO A 36 -0.39 -7.21 13.93
C PRO A 36 -1.91 -7.07 13.79
N ALA A 37 -2.39 -6.51 12.67
CA ALA A 37 -3.79 -6.12 12.48
C ALA A 37 -4.79 -7.25 12.77
N GLY A 38 -4.49 -8.47 12.34
CA GLY A 38 -5.34 -9.65 12.57
C GLY A 38 -5.58 -10.00 14.05
N PHE A 39 -4.70 -9.57 14.96
CA PHE A 39 -4.86 -9.81 16.40
C PHE A 39 -5.59 -8.68 17.13
N TRP A 40 -5.90 -7.56 16.46
CA TRP A 40 -6.53 -6.40 17.12
C TRP A 40 -7.86 -6.74 17.80
N PRO A 41 -8.80 -7.47 17.18
CA PRO A 41 -10.04 -7.84 17.85
C PRO A 41 -9.81 -8.59 19.16
N THR A 42 -9.01 -9.66 19.12
CA THR A 42 -8.69 -10.48 20.29
C THR A 42 -7.96 -9.68 21.36
N TYR A 43 -7.07 -8.77 20.97
CA TYR A 43 -6.31 -7.95 21.92
C TYR A 43 -7.22 -6.93 22.62
N ILE A 44 -8.13 -6.29 21.89
CA ILE A 44 -9.13 -5.37 22.45
C ILE A 44 -10.04 -6.10 23.45
N GLU A 45 -10.47 -7.33 23.14
CA GLU A 45 -11.33 -8.11 24.05
C GLU A 45 -10.62 -8.55 25.34
N LYS A 46 -9.32 -8.86 25.25
CA LYS A 46 -8.55 -9.45 26.35
C LYS A 46 -7.76 -8.45 27.19
N GLN A 47 -7.47 -7.26 26.66
CA GLN A 47 -6.59 -6.28 27.29
C GLN A 47 -7.32 -4.97 27.52
N SER A 48 -6.85 -4.19 28.50
CA SER A 48 -7.37 -2.83 28.74
C SER A 48 -6.74 -1.86 27.73
N ILE A 49 -7.37 -1.72 26.57
CA ILE A 49 -6.96 -0.80 25.50
C ILE A 49 -7.90 0.39 25.47
N ASP A 50 -7.35 1.60 25.31
CA ASP A 50 -8.13 2.85 25.27
C ASP A 50 -8.40 3.35 23.85
N VAL A 51 -7.36 3.40 23.01
CA VAL A 51 -7.41 3.96 21.65
C VAL A 51 -6.77 3.02 20.65
N ALA A 52 -7.38 2.92 19.46
CA ALA A 52 -6.83 2.34 18.25
C ALA A 52 -6.41 3.48 17.30
N TRP A 53 -5.19 3.44 16.78
CA TRP A 53 -4.65 4.52 15.93
C TRP A 53 -3.78 4.00 14.78
N GLY A 54 -4.14 4.34 13.55
CA GLY A 54 -3.44 3.89 12.35
C GLY A 54 -3.74 2.44 11.97
N GLY A 55 -3.70 2.13 10.68
CA GLY A 55 -3.97 0.79 10.13
C GLY A 55 -5.02 0.75 9.03
N GLY A 56 -5.48 1.92 8.56
CA GLY A 56 -6.41 2.06 7.45
C GLY A 56 -7.89 1.78 7.79
N PRO A 57 -8.85 2.30 6.98
CA PRO A 57 -10.28 2.18 7.25
C PRO A 57 -10.78 0.75 7.43
N THR A 58 -10.27 -0.19 6.63
CA THR A 58 -10.59 -1.64 6.68
C THR A 58 -10.61 -2.19 8.11
N LEU A 59 -9.51 -1.98 8.82
CA LEU A 59 -9.29 -2.54 10.14
C LEU A 59 -10.30 -1.96 11.11
N PHE A 60 -10.52 -0.65 11.04
CA PHE A 60 -11.45 0.06 11.91
C PHE A 60 -12.91 -0.27 11.59
N ASP A 61 -13.26 -0.49 10.33
CA ASP A 61 -14.58 -0.94 9.93
C ASP A 61 -14.85 -2.37 10.40
N ASN A 62 -13.85 -3.25 10.35
CA ASN A 62 -13.95 -4.58 10.95
C ASN A 62 -14.21 -4.49 12.46
N LEU A 63 -13.49 -3.62 13.17
CA LEU A 63 -13.73 -3.38 14.60
C LEU A 63 -15.13 -2.81 14.87
N TYR A 64 -15.59 -1.87 14.05
CA TYR A 64 -16.94 -1.30 14.14
C TYR A 64 -18.01 -2.38 13.96
N LEU A 65 -17.90 -3.21 12.91
CA LEU A 65 -18.84 -4.30 12.62
C LEU A 65 -18.86 -5.37 13.72
N LYS A 66 -17.72 -5.62 14.37
CA LYS A 66 -17.61 -6.50 15.55
C LYS A 66 -18.11 -5.85 16.85
N GLY A 67 -18.54 -4.58 16.81
CA GLY A 67 -18.98 -3.85 17.99
C GLY A 67 -17.85 -3.60 19.00
N LEU A 68 -16.61 -3.45 18.52
CA LEU A 68 -15.40 -3.26 19.33
C LEU A 68 -14.96 -1.79 19.42
N LEU A 69 -15.66 -0.88 18.75
CA LEU A 69 -15.44 0.56 18.87
C LEU A 69 -16.49 1.21 19.76
N ARG A 70 -16.09 2.26 20.47
CA ARG A 70 -16.98 3.15 21.22
C ARG A 70 -17.22 4.42 20.38
N PRO A 71 -18.47 4.91 20.27
CA PRO A 71 -18.71 6.18 19.61
C PRO A 71 -18.12 7.34 20.42
N LEU A 72 -17.65 8.39 19.74
CA LEU A 72 -17.24 9.64 20.39
C LEU A 72 -18.44 10.34 21.03
N GLN A 73 -18.29 10.82 22.25
CA GLN A 73 -19.39 11.39 23.05
C GLN A 73 -19.08 12.78 23.62
N SER A 74 -17.82 13.04 23.99
CA SER A 74 -17.44 14.32 24.57
C SER A 74 -17.51 15.44 23.53
N LYS A 75 -17.91 16.62 23.99
CA LYS A 75 -17.89 17.83 23.17
C LYS A 75 -16.50 18.09 22.59
N LEU A 76 -15.44 17.86 23.38
CA LEU A 76 -14.05 18.04 22.94
C LEU A 76 -13.71 17.16 21.72
N ALA A 77 -14.04 15.87 21.76
CA ALA A 77 -13.75 14.96 20.66
C ALA A 77 -14.62 15.22 19.43
N LEU A 78 -15.89 15.61 19.62
CA LEU A 78 -16.80 15.96 18.54
C LEU A 78 -16.38 17.28 17.84
N ASP A 79 -15.99 18.30 18.61
CA ASP A 79 -15.46 19.58 18.10
C ASP A 79 -14.12 19.40 17.38
N ALA A 80 -13.29 18.44 17.81
CA ALA A 80 -12.07 18.07 17.09
C ALA A 80 -12.39 17.33 15.79
N ALA A 81 -13.33 16.36 15.84
CA ALA A 81 -13.76 15.58 14.69
C ALA A 81 -14.41 16.45 13.60
N SER A 82 -15.11 17.53 13.97
CA SER A 82 -15.74 18.45 13.00
C SER A 82 -14.72 19.27 12.20
N GLN A 83 -13.47 19.36 12.65
CA GLN A 83 -12.40 20.04 11.90
C GLN A 83 -11.80 19.17 10.79
N VAL A 84 -11.98 17.85 10.87
CA VAL A 84 -11.64 16.94 9.77
C VAL A 84 -12.78 16.96 8.74
N PRO A 85 -12.50 17.18 7.45
CA PRO A 85 -13.52 17.12 6.40
C PRO A 85 -14.26 15.79 6.41
N ASP A 86 -15.56 15.76 6.11
CA ASP A 86 -16.31 14.50 6.06
C ASP A 86 -15.87 13.59 4.92
N ARG A 87 -15.40 14.19 3.82
CA ARG A 87 -14.88 13.49 2.65
C ARG A 87 -13.57 14.07 2.18
N PHE A 88 -12.71 13.19 1.66
CA PHE A 88 -11.45 13.53 1.02
C PHE A 88 -11.31 12.70 -0.26
N ALA A 89 -11.08 13.34 -1.42
CA ALA A 89 -11.05 12.66 -2.73
C ALA A 89 -12.28 11.75 -2.98
N GLY A 90 -13.45 12.13 -2.45
CA GLY A 90 -14.69 11.34 -2.55
C GLY A 90 -14.80 10.17 -1.56
N VAL A 91 -13.80 9.90 -0.72
CA VAL A 91 -13.81 8.84 0.31
C VAL A 91 -14.25 9.43 1.66
N SER A 92 -14.96 8.66 2.48
CA SER A 92 -15.38 9.12 3.82
C SER A 92 -14.21 9.13 4.80
N MET A 93 -14.02 10.23 5.52
CA MET A 93 -12.98 10.37 6.55
C MET A 93 -13.48 10.03 7.95
N LYS A 94 -14.75 9.64 8.07
CA LYS A 94 -15.40 9.31 9.33
C LYS A 94 -16.27 8.09 9.13
N ARG A 95 -16.36 7.24 10.15
CA ARG A 95 -17.39 6.20 10.22
C ARG A 95 -18.53 6.68 11.11
N ILE A 96 -19.64 6.98 10.46
CA ILE A 96 -20.90 7.28 11.12
C ILE A 96 -21.73 5.99 11.18
N GLY A 97 -22.15 5.60 12.38
CA GLY A 97 -22.99 4.43 12.61
C GLY A 97 -24.45 4.67 12.23
N LYS A 98 -25.26 3.60 12.25
CA LYS A 98 -26.71 3.72 12.00
C LYS A 98 -27.43 4.57 13.06
N ASP A 99 -26.81 4.71 14.23
CA ASP A 99 -27.23 5.56 15.35
C ASP A 99 -26.84 7.04 15.17
N GLY A 100 -26.24 7.40 14.03
CA GLY A 100 -25.80 8.77 13.74
C GLY A 100 -24.51 9.18 14.47
N LYS A 101 -23.84 8.27 15.19
CA LYS A 101 -22.65 8.59 15.98
C LYS A 101 -21.36 8.30 15.24
N ILE A 102 -20.29 9.03 15.57
CA ILE A 102 -18.96 8.86 14.98
C ILE A 102 -18.19 7.79 15.76
N TYR A 103 -17.71 6.75 15.06
CA TYR A 103 -16.94 5.64 15.65
C TYR A 103 -15.44 5.71 15.36
N TRP A 104 -15.05 6.28 14.23
CA TRP A 104 -13.65 6.59 13.94
C TRP A 104 -13.56 7.83 13.04
N VAL A 105 -12.42 8.53 13.12
CA VAL A 105 -12.10 9.72 12.30
C VAL A 105 -10.70 9.55 11.70
N ALA A 106 -10.48 10.02 10.48
CA ALA A 106 -9.16 10.06 9.86
C ALA A 106 -8.22 10.98 10.67
N ALA A 107 -7.07 10.46 11.07
CA ALA A 107 -6.02 11.19 11.75
C ALA A 107 -4.86 11.57 10.83
N ALA A 108 -4.73 10.93 9.66
CA ALA A 108 -3.83 11.33 8.58
C ALA A 108 -4.45 10.94 7.23
N ILE A 109 -3.90 11.42 6.13
CA ILE A 109 -4.24 10.95 4.79
C ILE A 109 -3.10 10.05 4.27
N ALA A 110 -3.47 9.04 3.49
CA ALA A 110 -2.53 8.21 2.76
C ALA A 110 -3.00 8.03 1.31
N SER A 111 -2.03 8.05 0.40
CA SER A 111 -2.19 7.77 -1.02
C SER A 111 -1.04 6.90 -1.54
N PHE A 112 -1.30 6.18 -2.63
CA PHE A 112 -0.42 5.12 -3.12
C PHE A 112 -0.05 5.36 -4.58
N GLY A 113 1.23 5.26 -4.91
CA GLY A 113 1.72 5.69 -6.22
C GLY A 113 3.15 5.22 -6.44
N PHE A 114 3.90 6.02 -7.19
CA PHE A 114 5.30 5.75 -7.45
C PHE A 114 6.11 7.04 -7.51
N THR A 115 7.38 6.95 -7.13
CA THR A 115 8.34 8.04 -7.24
C THR A 115 9.19 7.83 -8.48
N VAL A 116 9.39 8.88 -9.28
CA VAL A 116 10.29 8.88 -10.45
C VAL A 116 11.50 9.76 -10.18
N ASN A 117 12.69 9.35 -10.57
CA ASN A 117 13.91 10.16 -10.60
C ASN A 117 14.15 10.66 -12.04
N ARG A 118 14.01 11.98 -12.23
CA ARG A 118 14.07 12.63 -13.55
C ARG A 118 15.48 12.65 -14.14
N ASP A 119 16.51 12.68 -13.29
CA ASP A 119 17.90 12.68 -13.76
C ASP A 119 18.29 11.30 -14.29
N VAL A 120 17.92 10.25 -13.56
CA VAL A 120 18.10 8.85 -14.04
C VAL A 120 17.30 8.64 -15.33
N ALA A 121 16.06 9.12 -15.40
CA ALA A 121 15.27 9.02 -16.62
C ALA A 121 15.93 9.71 -17.82
N LYS A 122 16.53 10.89 -17.63
CA LYS A 122 17.30 11.60 -18.66
C LYS A 122 18.52 10.80 -19.10
N GLN A 123 19.25 10.18 -18.16
CA GLN A 123 20.40 9.31 -18.47
C GLN A 123 20.00 8.09 -19.30
N LEU A 124 18.83 7.51 -19.00
CA LEU A 124 18.27 6.37 -19.73
C LEU A 124 17.57 6.76 -21.05
N GLY A 125 17.42 8.05 -21.32
CA GLY A 125 16.67 8.56 -22.48
C GLY A 125 15.16 8.31 -22.40
N PHE A 126 14.61 8.15 -21.20
CA PHE A 126 13.20 7.84 -20.97
C PHE A 126 12.38 9.09 -20.66
N ASN A 127 11.22 9.22 -21.32
CA ASN A 127 10.29 10.32 -21.07
C ASN A 127 9.36 10.01 -19.89
N VAL A 128 9.68 10.53 -18.70
CA VAL A 128 8.87 10.34 -17.46
C VAL A 128 7.42 10.80 -17.57
N SER A 129 7.09 11.70 -18.50
CA SER A 129 5.70 12.12 -18.70
C SER A 129 4.79 11.00 -19.21
N ARG A 130 5.37 9.88 -19.68
CA ARG A 130 4.65 8.66 -20.05
C ARG A 130 4.20 7.85 -18.84
N LEU A 131 4.73 8.10 -17.63
CA LEU A 131 4.38 7.37 -16.42
C LEU A 131 3.22 8.08 -15.69
N LYS A 132 2.01 7.58 -15.89
CA LYS A 132 0.78 8.15 -15.30
C LYS A 132 -0.12 7.11 -14.64
N SER A 133 0.11 5.82 -14.93
CA SER A 133 -0.71 4.69 -14.56
C SER A 133 0.15 3.54 -14.05
N TRP A 134 -0.45 2.56 -13.37
CA TRP A 134 0.28 1.35 -12.99
C TRP A 134 0.69 0.51 -14.20
N ARG A 135 -0.11 0.53 -15.27
CA ARG A 135 0.20 -0.13 -16.55
C ARG A 135 1.47 0.41 -17.20
N ASP A 136 1.78 1.69 -17.03
CA ASP A 136 3.00 2.27 -17.61
C ASP A 136 4.25 1.63 -17.01
N LEU A 137 4.19 1.17 -15.75
CA LEU A 137 5.30 0.45 -15.10
C LEU A 137 5.44 -1.00 -15.63
N ALA A 138 4.38 -1.54 -16.23
CA ALA A 138 4.32 -2.84 -16.90
C ALA A 138 4.55 -2.74 -18.42
N SER A 139 4.99 -1.58 -18.91
CA SER A 139 5.16 -1.32 -20.35
C SER A 139 6.38 -1.99 -20.93
N ASP A 140 6.33 -2.18 -22.25
CA ASP A 140 7.43 -2.74 -23.04
C ASP A 140 8.61 -1.76 -23.07
N ASP A 141 8.34 -0.44 -23.09
CA ASP A 141 9.37 0.59 -23.02
C ASP A 141 10.22 0.50 -21.74
N LEU A 142 9.62 0.20 -20.59
CA LEU A 142 10.38 -0.04 -19.36
C LEU A 142 11.19 -1.32 -19.45
N GLY A 143 10.62 -2.39 -20.01
CA GLY A 143 11.33 -3.64 -20.21
C GLY A 143 12.51 -3.50 -21.18
N LEU A 144 12.39 -2.64 -22.20
CA LEU A 144 13.46 -2.35 -23.15
C LEU A 144 14.65 -1.63 -22.50
N ILE A 145 14.44 -0.90 -21.40
CA ILE A 145 15.56 -0.38 -20.59
C ILE A 145 16.36 -1.54 -20.00
N LEU A 146 15.68 -2.52 -19.39
CA LEU A 146 16.34 -3.72 -18.86
C LEU A 146 17.08 -4.49 -19.96
N VAL A 147 16.48 -4.66 -21.15
CA VAL A 147 17.14 -5.32 -22.29
C VAL A 147 18.39 -4.57 -22.74
N LYS A 148 18.34 -3.23 -22.80
CA LYS A 148 19.43 -2.39 -23.31
C LYS A 148 20.60 -2.26 -22.33
N TYR A 149 20.32 -2.11 -21.03
CA TYR A 149 21.33 -1.79 -20.01
C TYR A 149 21.66 -2.97 -19.09
N GLY A 150 20.86 -4.05 -19.10
CA GLY A 150 21.06 -5.22 -18.25
C GLY A 150 20.68 -5.02 -16.78
N VAL A 151 20.16 -3.85 -16.41
CA VAL A 151 19.72 -3.51 -15.05
C VAL A 151 18.28 -2.99 -15.05
N PRO A 152 17.43 -3.41 -14.08
CA PRO A 152 16.06 -2.90 -13.97
C PRO A 152 16.03 -1.41 -13.62
N ALA A 153 15.14 -0.66 -14.26
CA ALA A 153 14.91 0.75 -13.94
C ALA A 153 13.77 0.99 -12.93
N LEU A 154 13.11 -0.09 -12.50
CA LEU A 154 12.00 -0.09 -11.56
C LEU A 154 12.38 -0.89 -10.31
N ALA A 155 11.97 -0.44 -9.12
CA ALA A 155 12.02 -1.21 -7.88
C ALA A 155 10.62 -1.41 -7.28
N ILE A 156 10.36 -2.62 -6.81
CA ILE A 156 9.17 -2.98 -6.04
C ILE A 156 9.59 -3.80 -4.81
N ALA A 157 8.75 -3.90 -3.79
CA ALA A 157 9.08 -4.63 -2.57
C ALA A 157 8.29 -5.95 -2.42
N ASN A 158 8.90 -6.92 -1.73
CA ASN A 158 8.24 -8.16 -1.34
C ASN A 158 6.99 -7.85 -0.48
N PRO A 159 5.79 -8.33 -0.89
CA PRO A 159 4.58 -8.05 -0.13
C PRO A 159 4.56 -8.65 1.28
N LEU A 160 5.30 -9.74 1.54
CA LEU A 160 5.42 -10.30 2.89
C LEU A 160 6.22 -9.42 3.85
N GLN A 161 7.00 -8.46 3.33
CA GLN A 161 7.85 -7.57 4.11
C GLN A 161 7.41 -6.09 4.02
N SER A 162 6.61 -5.72 3.01
CA SER A 162 6.06 -4.37 2.85
C SER A 162 4.53 -4.34 2.78
N THR A 163 3.94 -3.72 3.81
CA THR A 163 2.48 -3.50 3.88
C THR A 163 1.98 -2.48 2.86
N SER A 164 2.79 -1.45 2.54
CA SER A 164 2.42 -0.45 1.53
C SER A 164 2.44 -1.02 0.12
N ASN A 165 3.43 -1.86 -0.22
CA ASN A 165 3.49 -2.54 -1.50
C ASN A 165 2.39 -3.61 -1.63
N THR A 166 2.11 -4.36 -0.55
CA THR A 166 0.91 -5.23 -0.50
C THR A 166 -0.35 -4.46 -0.89
N ARG A 167 -0.58 -3.28 -0.27
CA ARG A 167 -1.72 -2.43 -0.60
C ARG A 167 -1.70 -1.94 -2.04
N ILE A 168 -0.53 -1.58 -2.60
CA ILE A 168 -0.41 -1.21 -4.02
C ILE A 168 -0.82 -2.38 -4.94
N TYR A 169 -0.41 -3.61 -4.62
CA TYR A 169 -0.80 -4.78 -5.41
C TYR A 169 -2.31 -5.04 -5.36
N GLU A 170 -2.93 -4.90 -4.18
CA GLU A 170 -4.39 -4.98 -4.04
C GLU A 170 -5.10 -3.88 -4.86
N ILE A 171 -4.58 -2.66 -4.85
CA ILE A 171 -5.11 -1.53 -5.63
C ILE A 171 -5.08 -1.87 -7.11
N ILE A 172 -3.95 -2.38 -7.63
CA ILE A 172 -3.80 -2.79 -9.04
C ILE A 172 -4.81 -3.89 -9.40
N LEU A 173 -4.96 -4.91 -8.54
CA LEU A 173 -5.91 -6.01 -8.76
C LEU A 173 -7.36 -5.53 -8.79
N GLN A 174 -7.73 -4.53 -8.00
CA GLN A 174 -9.09 -3.99 -7.98
C GLN A 174 -9.33 -2.93 -9.07
N ALA A 175 -8.31 -2.16 -9.44
CA ALA A 175 -8.40 -1.15 -10.50
C ALA A 175 -8.62 -1.79 -11.87
N TYR A 176 -7.97 -2.91 -12.15
CA TYR A 176 -8.04 -3.57 -13.45
C TYR A 176 -8.88 -4.86 -13.47
N GLY A 177 -9.30 -5.35 -12.31
CA GLY A 177 -9.89 -6.67 -12.15
C GLY A 177 -8.82 -7.76 -12.06
N TRP A 178 -9.19 -8.93 -11.52
CA TRP A 178 -8.24 -9.94 -11.07
C TRP A 178 -7.27 -10.43 -12.17
N LYS A 179 -7.78 -10.88 -13.32
CA LYS A 179 -6.94 -11.43 -14.40
C LYS A 179 -5.98 -10.37 -14.95
N GLU A 180 -6.52 -9.21 -15.30
CA GLU A 180 -5.74 -8.14 -15.91
C GLU A 180 -4.79 -7.47 -14.93
N GLY A 181 -5.18 -7.33 -13.66
CA GLY A 181 -4.32 -6.86 -12.59
C GLY A 181 -3.11 -7.77 -12.39
N TRP A 182 -3.29 -9.09 -12.41
CA TRP A 182 -2.16 -10.04 -12.35
C TRP A 182 -1.25 -9.96 -13.58
N ARG A 183 -1.80 -9.69 -14.77
CA ARG A 183 -0.99 -9.40 -15.97
C ARG A 183 -0.12 -8.16 -15.77
N VAL A 184 -0.69 -7.08 -15.24
CA VAL A 184 0.06 -5.86 -14.90
C VAL A 184 1.14 -6.15 -13.84
N LEU A 185 0.81 -6.86 -12.76
CA LEU A 185 1.77 -7.21 -11.71
C LEU A 185 2.91 -8.10 -12.23
N THR A 186 2.60 -9.06 -13.10
CA THR A 186 3.60 -9.97 -13.69
C THR A 186 4.62 -9.19 -14.52
N LEU A 187 4.16 -8.32 -15.41
CA LEU A 187 5.06 -7.50 -16.24
C LEU A 187 5.78 -6.42 -15.42
N MET A 188 5.11 -5.84 -14.41
CA MET A 188 5.75 -4.91 -13.48
C MET A 188 6.91 -5.59 -12.74
N ALA A 189 6.71 -6.79 -12.21
CA ALA A 189 7.76 -7.57 -11.56
C ALA A 189 8.88 -7.98 -12.54
N ALA A 190 8.54 -8.33 -13.77
CA ALA A 190 9.51 -8.62 -14.82
C ALA A 190 10.37 -7.40 -15.21
N ASN A 191 9.82 -6.18 -15.09
CA ASN A 191 10.53 -4.92 -15.32
C ASN A 191 11.31 -4.42 -14.10
N ALA A 192 11.05 -4.98 -12.91
CA ALA A 192 11.54 -4.47 -11.64
C ALA A 192 12.65 -5.33 -11.03
N ARG A 193 13.49 -4.73 -10.20
CA ARG A 193 14.19 -5.45 -9.12
C ARG A 193 13.28 -5.56 -7.89
N ILE A 194 13.50 -6.61 -7.09
CA ILE A 194 12.70 -6.90 -5.90
C ILE A 194 13.50 -6.56 -4.65
N GLU A 195 13.00 -5.63 -3.86
CA GLU A 195 13.58 -5.22 -2.58
C GLU A 195 12.87 -5.87 -1.39
N GLU A 196 13.55 -5.92 -0.25
CA GLU A 196 12.96 -6.44 0.99
C GLU A 196 11.94 -5.48 1.61
N GLY A 197 11.95 -4.19 1.26
CA GLY A 197 11.07 -3.23 1.91
C GLY A 197 10.89 -1.93 1.15
N SER A 198 9.75 -1.28 1.40
CA SER A 198 9.40 -0.01 0.75
C SER A 198 10.33 1.16 1.11
N ALA A 199 11.06 1.07 2.23
CA ALA A 199 12.08 2.05 2.57
C ALA A 199 13.30 1.93 1.64
N ILE A 200 13.72 0.71 1.30
CA ILE A 200 14.80 0.47 0.33
C ILE A 200 14.37 0.94 -1.06
N VAL A 201 13.16 0.58 -1.50
CA VAL A 201 12.60 1.09 -2.77
C VAL A 201 12.62 2.62 -2.85
N ARG A 202 12.31 3.31 -1.74
CA ARG A 202 12.41 4.78 -1.67
C ARG A 202 13.87 5.23 -1.83
N ASP A 203 14.78 4.64 -1.08
CA ASP A 203 16.19 5.03 -1.06
C ASP A 203 16.87 4.78 -2.40
N ASP A 204 16.49 3.73 -3.11
CA ASP A 204 16.95 3.42 -4.47
C ASP A 204 16.63 4.55 -5.46
N VAL A 205 15.41 5.09 -5.40
CA VAL A 205 14.99 6.20 -6.25
C VAL A 205 15.73 7.49 -5.86
N ILE A 206 15.89 7.73 -4.55
CA ILE A 206 16.61 8.90 -4.02
C ILE A 206 18.08 8.89 -4.49
N ASN A 207 18.74 7.75 -4.35
CA ASN A 207 20.16 7.57 -4.66
C ASN A 207 20.43 7.44 -6.17
N GLY A 208 19.37 7.29 -6.97
CA GLY A 208 19.47 7.13 -8.42
C GLY A 208 19.85 5.73 -8.89
N GLU A 209 19.72 4.73 -8.02
CA GLU A 209 19.93 3.31 -8.32
C GLU A 209 18.86 2.76 -9.27
N VAL A 210 17.66 3.34 -9.22
CA VAL A 210 16.55 3.05 -10.14
C VAL A 210 15.85 4.34 -10.56
N MET A 211 15.22 4.30 -11.74
CA MET A 211 14.44 5.43 -12.25
C MET A 211 13.10 5.57 -11.52
N VAL A 212 12.47 4.46 -11.14
CA VAL A 212 11.11 4.45 -10.59
C VAL A 212 11.02 3.47 -9.43
N GLY A 213 10.24 3.80 -8.40
CA GLY A 213 9.93 2.90 -7.30
C GLY A 213 8.49 3.08 -6.82
N ILE A 214 7.77 1.99 -6.57
CA ILE A 214 6.38 2.08 -6.06
C ILE A 214 6.40 2.36 -4.55
N THR A 215 5.71 3.43 -4.14
CA THR A 215 5.79 3.96 -2.78
C THR A 215 4.44 4.50 -2.30
N ILE A 216 4.30 4.53 -0.97
CA ILE A 216 3.29 5.36 -0.31
C ILE A 216 3.74 6.82 -0.33
N ASP A 217 2.78 7.73 -0.33
CA ASP A 217 2.99 9.16 -0.52
C ASP A 217 4.06 9.81 0.35
N PHE A 218 4.11 9.56 1.65
CA PHE A 218 5.11 10.18 2.53
C PHE A 218 6.54 9.74 2.22
N TYR A 219 6.75 8.56 1.63
CA TYR A 219 8.05 8.19 1.06
C TYR A 219 8.32 8.92 -0.25
N GLY A 220 7.30 9.12 -1.08
CA GLY A 220 7.39 9.98 -2.26
C GLY A 220 7.79 11.42 -1.91
N TYR A 221 7.10 12.05 -0.97
CA TYR A 221 7.41 13.41 -0.51
C TYR A 221 8.78 13.49 0.15
N THR A 222 9.18 12.46 0.90
CA THR A 222 10.53 12.39 1.47
C THR A 222 11.58 12.32 0.37
N ALA A 223 11.32 11.56 -0.70
CA ALA A 223 12.20 11.52 -1.85
C ALA A 223 12.29 12.88 -2.57
N GLU A 224 11.16 13.57 -2.83
CA GLU A 224 11.17 14.92 -3.42
C GLU A 224 12.00 15.91 -2.58
N ARG A 225 11.95 15.78 -1.25
CA ARG A 225 12.69 16.64 -0.32
C ARG A 225 14.18 16.36 -0.32
N LEU A 226 14.57 15.08 -0.30
CA LEU A 226 15.98 14.67 -0.21
C LEU A 226 16.69 14.72 -1.55
N ASN A 227 15.97 14.54 -2.66
CA ASN A 227 16.47 14.69 -4.01
C ASN A 227 15.45 15.44 -4.90
N PRO A 228 15.70 16.70 -5.28
CA PRO A 228 14.79 17.49 -6.13
C PRO A 228 14.51 16.91 -7.52
N ALA A 229 15.32 15.95 -8.00
CA ALA A 229 15.05 15.21 -9.23
C ALA A 229 13.91 14.19 -9.05
N CYS A 230 13.59 13.82 -7.81
CA CYS A 230 12.50 12.93 -7.50
C CYS A 230 11.15 13.64 -7.63
N LYS A 231 10.15 12.91 -8.14
CA LYS A 231 8.75 13.35 -8.16
C LYS A 231 7.83 12.18 -7.83
N TYR A 232 6.97 12.36 -6.84
CA TYR A 232 5.88 11.45 -6.56
C TYR A 232 4.76 11.63 -7.58
N VAL A 233 4.25 10.52 -8.09
CA VAL A 233 3.19 10.45 -9.08
C VAL A 233 2.06 9.59 -8.52
N LEU A 234 0.86 10.16 -8.55
CA LEU A 234 -0.37 9.49 -8.12
C LEU A 234 -1.14 8.97 -9.35
N PRO A 235 -1.33 7.65 -9.52
CA PRO A 235 -2.03 7.08 -10.67
C PRO A 235 -3.51 7.48 -10.71
N ARG A 236 -3.84 8.47 -11.54
CA ARG A 236 -5.16 9.11 -11.51
C ARG A 236 -6.25 8.12 -11.94
N GLY A 237 -7.22 7.89 -11.06
CA GLY A 237 -8.35 6.98 -11.32
C GLY A 237 -8.03 5.50 -11.15
N GLU A 238 -6.79 5.16 -10.78
CA GLU A 238 -6.31 3.77 -10.61
C GLU A 238 -5.72 3.52 -9.23
N THR A 239 -5.79 4.51 -8.34
CA THR A 239 -5.29 4.42 -6.97
C THR A 239 -6.35 4.80 -5.95
N ILE A 240 -6.00 4.68 -4.68
CA ILE A 240 -6.84 5.12 -3.56
C ILE A 240 -6.18 6.29 -2.85
N VAL A 241 -7.05 7.08 -2.23
CA VAL A 241 -6.69 8.02 -1.19
C VAL A 241 -7.62 7.73 -0.02
N ASN A 242 -7.08 7.46 1.16
CA ASN A 242 -7.87 7.12 2.32
C ASN A 242 -7.39 7.84 3.58
N GLY A 243 -8.29 7.92 4.56
CA GLY A 243 -7.98 8.40 5.88
C GLY A 243 -7.38 7.28 6.73
N ASP A 244 -6.27 7.53 7.40
CA ASP A 244 -5.72 6.60 8.38
C ASP A 244 -6.36 6.85 9.74
N PRO A 245 -7.20 5.94 10.28
CA PRO A 245 -8.14 6.29 11.34
C PRO A 245 -7.54 6.38 12.74
N ILE A 246 -8.29 7.03 13.62
CA ILE A 246 -8.20 6.94 15.07
C ILE A 246 -9.59 6.69 15.67
N ALA A 247 -9.67 5.87 16.72
CA ALA A 247 -10.93 5.51 17.38
C ALA A 247 -10.72 5.16 18.86
N VAL A 248 -11.75 5.42 19.67
CA VAL A 248 -11.85 4.87 21.03
C VAL A 248 -12.37 3.43 20.92
N VAL A 249 -11.73 2.50 21.60
CA VAL A 249 -12.16 1.09 21.60
C VAL A 249 -13.09 0.79 22.77
N LYS A 250 -13.95 -0.21 22.61
CA LYS A 250 -14.98 -0.58 23.61
C LYS A 250 -14.41 -1.02 24.95
N SER A 251 -13.19 -1.58 24.96
CA SER A 251 -12.50 -2.06 26.16
C SER A 251 -11.92 -0.95 27.05
N THR A 252 -12.02 0.32 26.63
CA THR A 252 -11.42 1.44 27.37
C THR A 252 -11.97 1.50 28.80
N LYS A 253 -11.07 1.67 29.76
CA LYS A 253 -11.41 1.97 31.15
C LYS A 253 -11.25 3.47 31.46
N ASN A 254 -10.71 4.24 30.51
CA ASN A 254 -10.41 5.65 30.65
C ASN A 254 -11.06 6.47 29.51
N PRO A 255 -12.40 6.44 29.36
CA PRO A 255 -13.07 7.01 28.18
C PRO A 255 -12.80 8.52 27.98
N GLU A 256 -12.75 9.30 29.07
CA GLU A 256 -12.44 10.73 28.99
C GLU A 256 -11.01 10.99 28.50
N ALA A 257 -10.02 10.25 29.03
CA ALA A 257 -8.63 10.37 28.61
C ALA A 257 -8.43 9.87 27.16
N ALA A 258 -9.13 8.81 26.77
CA ALA A 258 -9.11 8.27 25.41
C ALA A 258 -9.63 9.30 24.40
N GLU A 259 -10.77 9.91 24.69
CA GLU A 259 -11.35 10.96 23.85
C GLU A 259 -10.51 12.25 23.85
N ALA A 260 -9.85 12.59 24.96
CA ALA A 260 -8.90 13.69 25.01
C ALA A 260 -7.70 13.45 24.07
N PHE A 261 -7.14 12.23 24.06
CA PHE A 261 -6.08 11.87 23.12
C PHE A 261 -6.57 11.90 21.66
N VAL A 262 -7.78 11.39 21.37
CA VAL A 262 -8.39 11.48 20.04
C VAL A 262 -8.52 12.94 19.61
N ALA A 263 -9.05 13.80 20.46
CA ALA A 263 -9.22 15.21 20.15
C ALA A 263 -7.88 15.91 19.86
N TRP A 264 -6.85 15.64 20.67
CA TRP A 264 -5.51 16.14 20.44
C TRP A 264 -4.97 15.65 19.09
N ALA A 265 -5.06 14.34 18.81
CA ALA A 265 -4.54 13.75 17.58
C ALA A 265 -5.19 14.33 16.31
N LEU A 266 -6.46 14.74 16.37
CA LEU A 266 -7.20 15.35 15.27
C LEU A 266 -6.97 16.88 15.13
N THR A 267 -6.34 17.52 16.12
CA THR A 267 -6.10 18.97 16.15
C THR A 267 -4.60 19.27 16.28
N GLU A 268 -4.12 19.69 17.45
CA GLU A 268 -2.71 20.06 17.68
C GLU A 268 -1.72 18.93 17.30
N GLY A 269 -2.12 17.68 17.50
CA GLY A 269 -1.34 16.50 17.13
C GLY A 269 -1.10 16.35 15.63
N GLN A 270 -1.88 17.02 14.77
CA GLN A 270 -1.68 17.00 13.31
C GLN A 270 -0.32 17.58 12.90
N LYS A 271 0.28 18.43 13.73
CA LYS A 271 1.61 19.00 13.51
C LYS A 271 2.71 17.93 13.41
N ILE A 272 2.53 16.74 14.00
CA ILE A 272 3.53 15.65 13.89
C ILE A 272 3.74 15.23 12.43
N TRP A 273 2.69 15.32 11.59
CA TRP A 273 2.76 14.90 10.19
C TRP A 273 3.65 15.82 9.35
N LEU A 274 3.79 17.07 9.78
CA LEU A 274 4.61 18.09 9.12
C LEU A 274 6.11 17.94 9.42
N ASP A 275 6.49 17.08 10.38
CA ASP A 275 7.89 16.81 10.68
C ASP A 275 8.60 16.26 9.43
N PRO A 276 9.74 16.83 8.99
CA PRO A 276 10.43 16.39 7.77
C PRO A 276 10.89 14.93 7.77
N ASN A 277 10.95 14.28 8.93
CA ASN A 277 11.28 12.85 9.07
C ASN A 277 10.05 11.93 8.96
N ILE A 278 8.84 12.47 9.20
CA ILE A 278 7.56 11.74 9.08
C ILE A 278 6.90 12.03 7.72
N ASN A 279 6.79 13.32 7.41
CA ASN A 279 6.45 13.86 6.10
C ASN A 279 5.12 13.36 5.49
N ARG A 280 4.09 13.27 6.31
CA ARG A 280 2.79 12.69 5.96
C ARG A 280 1.73 13.77 5.76
N LEU A 281 0.70 13.47 4.97
CA LEU A 281 -0.44 14.38 4.82
C LEU A 281 -1.32 14.38 6.09
N PRO A 282 -1.62 15.56 6.65
CA PRO A 282 -2.58 15.69 7.74
C PRO A 282 -4.01 15.43 7.24
N ALA A 283 -4.92 15.08 8.15
CA ALA A 283 -6.35 14.96 7.84
C ALA A 283 -7.12 16.26 8.13
N ASN A 284 -6.62 17.11 9.03
CA ASN A 284 -7.20 18.41 9.34
C ASN A 284 -6.46 19.51 8.56
N PRO A 285 -7.09 20.18 7.57
CA PRO A 285 -6.42 21.19 6.75
C PRO A 285 -5.99 22.42 7.54
N LYS A 286 -6.61 22.71 8.71
CA LYS A 286 -6.24 23.85 9.55
C LYS A 286 -4.82 23.79 10.07
N VAL A 287 -4.18 22.62 10.06
CA VAL A 287 -2.77 22.53 10.44
C VAL A 287 -1.86 23.36 9.53
N PHE A 288 -2.26 23.62 8.28
CA PHE A 288 -1.50 24.47 7.35
C PHE A 288 -1.56 25.96 7.73
N GLU A 289 -2.53 26.37 8.55
CA GLU A 289 -2.66 27.74 9.07
C GLU A 289 -1.70 28.01 10.24
N THR A 290 -1.11 26.97 10.84
CA THR A 290 -0.17 27.13 11.97
C THR A 290 1.21 27.57 11.50
N PRO A 291 2.07 28.12 12.39
CA PRO A 291 3.44 28.49 12.04
C PRO A 291 4.28 27.34 11.46
N GLU A 292 4.03 26.10 11.89
CA GLU A 292 4.67 24.90 11.33
C GLU A 292 4.11 24.56 9.95
N GLY A 293 2.79 24.68 9.78
CA GLY A 293 2.08 24.47 8.52
C GLY A 293 2.53 25.42 7.41
N GLN A 294 2.64 26.71 7.72
CA GLN A 294 3.09 27.75 6.78
C GLN A 294 4.52 27.53 6.27
N LYS A 295 5.34 26.74 6.98
CA LYS A 295 6.68 26.34 6.55
C LYS A 295 6.68 25.13 5.60
N ARG A 296 5.51 24.54 5.32
CA ARG A 296 5.34 23.33 4.49
C ARG A 296 4.40 23.55 3.29
N PRO A 297 4.65 24.57 2.43
CA PRO A 297 3.85 24.79 1.22
C PRO A 297 3.92 23.62 0.23
N ASP A 298 4.96 22.80 0.32
CA ASP A 298 5.12 21.57 -0.43
C ASP A 298 4.07 20.51 -0.04
N LEU A 299 3.86 20.26 1.26
CA LEU A 299 2.81 19.33 1.72
C LEU A 299 1.41 19.89 1.55
N GLU A 300 1.22 21.21 1.71
CA GLU A 300 -0.09 21.84 1.47
C GLU A 300 -0.53 21.63 0.01
N ARG A 301 0.38 21.87 -0.95
CA ARG A 301 0.12 21.59 -2.36
C ARG A 301 -0.21 20.11 -2.59
N ALA A 302 0.58 19.21 -2.02
CA ALA A 302 0.36 17.77 -2.14
C ALA A 302 -0.99 17.34 -1.55
N PHE A 303 -1.41 17.92 -0.42
CA PHE A 303 -2.72 17.71 0.19
C PHE A 303 -3.84 18.09 -0.78
N TYR A 304 -3.81 19.29 -1.37
CA TYR A 304 -4.85 19.73 -2.30
C TYR A 304 -4.81 19.00 -3.66
N GLU A 305 -3.65 18.50 -4.09
CA GLU A 305 -3.54 17.58 -5.24
C GLU A 305 -4.20 16.24 -4.94
N ALA A 306 -3.89 15.62 -3.80
CA ALA A 306 -4.52 14.38 -3.37
C ALA A 306 -6.04 14.54 -3.20
N MET A 307 -6.50 15.66 -2.63
CA MET A 307 -7.93 15.94 -2.43
C MET A 307 -8.72 15.99 -3.74
N ARG A 308 -8.11 16.48 -4.82
CA ARG A 308 -8.73 16.62 -6.16
C ARG A 308 -8.57 15.37 -7.02
N SER A 309 -7.87 14.35 -6.53
CA SER A 309 -7.56 13.17 -7.30
C SER A 309 -8.78 12.27 -7.48
N LYS A 310 -8.88 11.66 -8.67
CA LYS A 310 -9.86 10.60 -8.93
C LYS A 310 -9.29 9.31 -8.37
N VAL A 311 -10.10 8.56 -7.62
CA VAL A 311 -9.70 7.31 -6.97
C VAL A 311 -10.64 6.18 -7.35
N ILE A 312 -10.16 4.94 -7.26
CA ILE A 312 -11.01 3.77 -7.43
C ILE A 312 -11.94 3.59 -6.23
N ARG A 313 -13.07 2.92 -6.45
CA ARG A 313 -13.85 2.36 -5.34
C ARG A 313 -13.18 1.08 -4.87
N PHE A 314 -12.41 1.18 -3.81
CA PHE A 314 -11.71 0.05 -3.23
C PHE A 314 -12.60 -0.73 -2.26
N ASN A 315 -12.55 -2.05 -2.35
CA ASN A 315 -13.22 -3.00 -1.48
C ASN A 315 -12.20 -3.59 -0.50
N ASP A 316 -12.14 -2.99 0.68
CA ASP A 316 -11.30 -3.41 1.78
C ASP A 316 -11.63 -4.81 2.33
N THR A 317 -12.90 -5.24 2.25
CA THR A 317 -13.28 -6.61 2.65
C THR A 317 -12.68 -7.64 1.71
N LEU A 318 -12.76 -7.38 0.40
CA LEU A 318 -12.18 -8.26 -0.62
C LEU A 318 -10.65 -8.35 -0.49
N ALA A 319 -9.99 -7.22 -0.17
CA ALA A 319 -8.56 -7.19 0.12
C ALA A 319 -8.22 -8.16 1.27
N LEU A 320 -8.88 -8.06 2.42
CA LEU A 320 -8.68 -8.99 3.54
C LEU A 320 -9.01 -10.45 3.19
N GLU A 321 -10.06 -10.69 2.41
CA GLU A 321 -10.46 -12.03 2.00
C GLU A 321 -9.46 -12.71 1.06
N THR A 322 -8.52 -11.96 0.48
CA THR A 322 -7.52 -12.46 -0.48
C THR A 322 -6.07 -12.24 -0.07
N GLU A 323 -5.79 -11.32 0.87
CA GLU A 323 -4.46 -10.79 1.20
C GLU A 323 -3.40 -11.89 1.30
N TYR A 324 -3.55 -12.85 2.20
CA TYR A 324 -2.49 -13.81 2.46
C TYR A 324 -2.25 -14.76 1.27
N ALA A 325 -3.31 -15.24 0.62
CA ALA A 325 -3.17 -16.02 -0.61
C ALA A 325 -2.52 -15.21 -1.75
N MET A 326 -2.91 -13.94 -1.92
CA MET A 326 -2.33 -13.03 -2.91
C MET A 326 -0.84 -12.81 -2.66
N GLN A 327 -0.43 -12.52 -1.41
CA GLN A 327 0.97 -12.31 -1.06
C GLN A 327 1.82 -13.55 -1.35
N LEU A 328 1.35 -14.73 -0.93
CA LEU A 328 2.08 -15.98 -1.14
C LEU A 328 2.16 -16.36 -2.62
N TYR A 329 1.07 -16.15 -3.36
CA TYR A 329 1.05 -16.35 -4.81
C TYR A 329 2.03 -15.41 -5.50
N PHE A 330 2.01 -14.12 -5.17
CA PHE A 330 2.95 -13.12 -5.69
C PHE A 330 4.40 -13.58 -5.47
N VAL A 331 4.73 -13.99 -4.24
CA VAL A 331 6.06 -14.48 -3.90
C VAL A 331 6.40 -15.71 -4.74
N ALA A 332 5.53 -16.73 -4.72
CA ALA A 332 5.75 -17.99 -5.42
C ALA A 332 5.93 -17.82 -6.94
N THR A 333 5.15 -16.95 -7.59
CA THR A 333 5.13 -16.84 -9.04
C THR A 333 5.98 -15.71 -9.61
N LEU A 334 6.26 -14.66 -8.84
CA LEU A 334 6.94 -13.45 -9.32
C LEU A 334 8.30 -13.21 -8.65
N ILE A 335 8.47 -13.59 -7.38
CA ILE A 335 9.72 -13.36 -6.62
C ILE A 335 10.61 -14.61 -6.69
N ASP A 336 10.09 -15.77 -6.29
CA ASP A 336 10.84 -17.03 -6.30
C ASP A 336 11.22 -17.46 -7.73
N GLN A 337 10.43 -17.03 -8.72
CA GLN A 337 10.68 -17.25 -10.14
C GLN A 337 11.22 -16.01 -10.86
N HIS A 338 11.66 -14.98 -10.13
CA HIS A 338 11.98 -13.65 -10.69
C HIS A 338 13.03 -13.71 -11.79
N THR A 339 14.15 -14.42 -11.56
CA THR A 339 15.22 -14.58 -12.56
C THR A 339 14.69 -15.21 -13.85
N LEU A 340 13.84 -16.24 -13.73
CA LEU A 340 13.26 -16.93 -14.87
C LEU A 340 12.23 -16.06 -15.61
N LEU A 341 11.37 -15.36 -14.87
CA LEU A 341 10.40 -14.42 -15.40
C LEU A 341 11.08 -13.29 -16.18
N GLN A 342 12.09 -12.64 -15.60
CA GLN A 342 12.86 -11.59 -16.27
C GLN A 342 13.56 -12.12 -17.52
N LYS A 343 14.15 -13.32 -17.45
CA LYS A 343 14.78 -13.95 -18.62
C LYS A 343 13.77 -14.19 -19.75
N ALA A 344 12.61 -14.76 -19.43
CA ALA A 344 11.55 -15.00 -20.41
C ALA A 344 11.05 -13.69 -21.03
N TRP A 345 10.82 -12.67 -20.20
CA TRP A 345 10.33 -11.38 -20.66
C TRP A 345 11.35 -10.63 -21.54
N THR A 346 12.60 -10.54 -21.10
CA THR A 346 13.67 -9.86 -21.86
C THR A 346 13.98 -10.57 -23.18
N ARG A 347 13.95 -11.91 -23.21
CA ARG A 347 14.07 -12.68 -24.47
C ARG A 347 12.90 -12.42 -25.40
N LEU A 348 11.68 -12.35 -24.88
CA LEU A 348 10.49 -12.05 -25.67
C LEU A 348 10.55 -10.64 -26.27
N LEU A 349 10.92 -9.63 -25.47
CA LEU A 349 11.11 -8.26 -25.95
C LEU A 349 12.21 -8.17 -27.00
N LYS A 350 13.37 -8.81 -26.76
CA LYS A 350 14.48 -8.81 -27.70
C LYS A 350 14.09 -9.45 -29.04
N ALA A 351 13.43 -10.61 -29.00
CA ALA A 351 12.98 -11.32 -30.20
C ALA A 351 12.07 -10.45 -31.09
N TYR A 352 11.17 -9.67 -30.49
CA TYR A 352 10.22 -8.83 -31.22
C TYR A 352 10.81 -7.47 -31.65
N TYR A 353 11.38 -6.71 -30.70
CA TYR A 353 11.78 -5.32 -30.93
C TYR A 353 13.19 -5.14 -31.50
N ILE A 354 14.09 -6.11 -31.32
CA ILE A 354 15.52 -5.97 -31.67
C ILE A 354 15.90 -6.95 -32.77
N ASP A 355 15.66 -8.23 -32.55
CA ASP A 355 16.07 -9.29 -33.48
C ASP A 355 15.07 -9.45 -34.63
N HIS A 356 13.83 -8.95 -34.46
CA HIS A 356 12.71 -9.09 -35.38
C HIS A 356 12.50 -10.55 -35.85
N SER A 357 12.73 -11.50 -34.94
CA SER A 357 12.68 -12.94 -35.20
C SER A 357 11.28 -13.55 -35.01
N ILE A 358 10.34 -12.79 -34.44
CA ILE A 358 8.93 -13.15 -34.29
C ILE A 358 8.04 -12.00 -34.75
N ASP A 359 6.84 -12.32 -35.22
CA ASP A 359 5.83 -11.33 -35.59
C ASP A 359 5.01 -10.84 -34.38
N GLU A 360 4.18 -9.81 -34.60
CA GLU A 360 3.34 -9.23 -33.54
C GLU A 360 2.33 -10.23 -32.97
N ALA A 361 1.77 -11.11 -33.80
CA ALA A 361 0.82 -12.13 -33.36
C ALA A 361 1.47 -13.12 -32.39
N THR A 362 2.68 -13.58 -32.72
CA THR A 362 3.48 -14.47 -31.87
C THR A 362 3.91 -13.76 -30.59
N PHE A 363 4.36 -12.51 -30.67
CA PHE A 363 4.70 -11.71 -29.50
C PHE A 363 3.53 -11.59 -28.52
N ASN A 364 2.34 -11.24 -29.03
CA ASN A 364 1.14 -11.10 -28.23
C ASN A 364 0.69 -12.43 -27.61
N ALA A 365 0.72 -13.53 -28.36
CA ALA A 365 0.37 -14.86 -27.85
C ALA A 365 1.32 -15.32 -26.73
N LEU A 366 2.63 -15.11 -26.89
CA LEU A 366 3.62 -15.45 -25.87
C LEU A 366 3.55 -14.53 -24.66
N ARG A 367 3.23 -13.24 -24.85
CA ARG A 367 2.98 -12.31 -23.75
C ARG A 367 1.75 -12.70 -22.94
N GLU A 368 0.67 -13.09 -23.60
CA GLU A 368 -0.52 -13.61 -22.94
C GLU A 368 -0.18 -14.86 -22.12
N LYS A 369 0.54 -15.81 -22.72
CA LYS A 369 0.99 -17.00 -22.02
C LYS A 369 1.87 -16.69 -20.81
N LEU A 370 2.84 -15.78 -20.94
CA LEU A 370 3.71 -15.35 -19.85
C LEU A 370 2.90 -14.79 -18.68
N THR A 371 1.85 -14.03 -18.98
CA THR A 371 1.10 -13.23 -18.00
C THR A 371 -0.18 -13.91 -17.49
N ASP A 372 -0.56 -15.06 -18.03
CA ASP A 372 -1.79 -15.75 -17.62
C ASP A 372 -1.70 -16.28 -16.18
N LEU A 373 -2.87 -16.42 -15.56
CA LEU A 373 -2.97 -17.02 -14.23
C LEU A 373 -2.51 -18.48 -14.32
N VAL A 374 -1.73 -18.94 -13.33
CA VAL A 374 -1.26 -20.33 -13.36
C VAL A 374 -2.41 -21.29 -13.13
N ASN A 375 -2.43 -22.37 -13.89
CA ASN A 375 -3.19 -23.57 -13.59
C ASN A 375 -2.29 -24.49 -12.75
N TYR A 376 -2.72 -24.84 -11.54
CA TYR A 376 -1.92 -25.60 -10.59
C TYR A 376 -2.72 -26.75 -9.99
N LYS A 377 -2.01 -27.81 -9.60
CA LYS A 377 -2.59 -28.92 -8.84
C LYS A 377 -2.79 -28.51 -7.38
N ASP A 378 -4.03 -28.34 -6.96
CA ASP A 378 -4.36 -27.96 -5.59
C ASP A 378 -3.89 -29.06 -4.60
N PRO A 379 -3.08 -28.71 -3.59
CA PRO A 379 -2.44 -29.70 -2.70
C PRO A 379 -3.43 -30.38 -1.72
N VAL A 380 -4.64 -29.86 -1.58
CA VAL A 380 -5.67 -30.41 -0.68
C VAL A 380 -6.60 -31.36 -1.43
N THR A 381 -6.99 -31.00 -2.65
CA THR A 381 -7.98 -31.73 -3.45
C THR A 381 -7.37 -32.59 -4.56
N GLY A 382 -6.11 -32.32 -4.93
CA GLY A 382 -5.40 -32.98 -6.03
C GLY A 382 -5.90 -32.61 -7.43
N LYS A 383 -6.85 -31.66 -7.55
CA LYS A 383 -7.43 -31.22 -8.83
C LYS A 383 -6.65 -30.05 -9.43
N GLU A 384 -6.66 -29.94 -10.75
CA GLU A 384 -6.19 -28.74 -11.45
C GLU A 384 -7.14 -27.58 -11.22
N VAL A 385 -6.60 -26.43 -10.82
CA VAL A 385 -7.33 -25.20 -10.51
C VAL A 385 -6.56 -24.00 -11.03
N VAL A 386 -7.27 -23.03 -11.60
CA VAL A 386 -6.69 -21.73 -11.96
C VAL A 386 -6.82 -20.77 -10.77
N PHE A 387 -5.76 -20.01 -10.47
CA PHE A 387 -5.73 -19.03 -9.38
C PHE A 387 -6.61 -17.77 -9.64
N THR A 388 -7.91 -17.99 -9.79
CA THR A 388 -8.93 -16.96 -9.93
C THR A 388 -9.19 -16.24 -8.61
N LEU A 389 -9.96 -15.14 -8.63
CA LEU A 389 -10.36 -14.43 -7.42
C LEU A 389 -11.09 -15.34 -6.42
N GLN A 390 -12.00 -16.19 -6.91
CA GLN A 390 -12.73 -17.13 -6.07
C GLN A 390 -11.79 -18.16 -5.43
N ASP A 391 -10.78 -18.57 -6.19
CA ASP A 391 -9.76 -19.48 -5.69
C ASP A 391 -8.89 -18.84 -4.61
N ALA A 392 -8.45 -17.59 -4.82
CA ALA A 392 -7.71 -16.84 -3.82
C ALA A 392 -8.49 -16.69 -2.51
N ILE A 393 -9.80 -16.37 -2.56
CA ILE A 393 -10.66 -16.30 -1.37
C ILE A 393 -10.73 -17.66 -0.66
N ARG A 394 -10.89 -18.75 -1.43
CA ARG A 394 -10.94 -20.11 -0.89
C ARG A 394 -9.62 -20.48 -0.20
N VAL A 395 -8.49 -20.31 -0.87
CA VAL A 395 -7.16 -20.63 -0.34
C VAL A 395 -6.81 -19.77 0.86
N ASN A 396 -7.15 -18.48 0.85
CA ASN A 396 -6.94 -17.59 1.98
C ASN A 396 -7.68 -18.09 3.24
N LYS A 397 -8.94 -18.53 3.10
CA LYS A 397 -9.72 -19.15 4.19
C LYS A 397 -9.12 -20.47 4.69
N ILE A 398 -8.55 -21.28 3.80
CA ILE A 398 -7.86 -22.53 4.15
C ILE A 398 -6.60 -22.22 4.98
N LEU A 399 -5.76 -21.29 4.51
CA LEU A 399 -4.50 -20.95 5.16
C LEU A 399 -4.68 -20.23 6.50
N GLN A 400 -5.75 -19.44 6.65
CA GLN A 400 -6.11 -18.86 7.95
C GLN A 400 -6.45 -19.93 9.00
N LYS A 401 -6.99 -21.08 8.59
CA LYS A 401 -7.35 -22.19 9.49
C LYS A 401 -6.22 -23.19 9.67
N ASN A 402 -5.38 -23.37 8.64
CA ASN A 402 -4.29 -24.34 8.64
C ASN A 402 -3.06 -23.77 7.94
N ILE A 403 -2.25 -23.06 8.70
CA ILE A 403 -1.03 -22.40 8.21
C ILE A 403 0.03 -23.38 7.68
N ASN A 404 -0.02 -24.65 8.10
CA ASN A 404 0.94 -25.68 7.68
C ASN A 404 0.81 -26.04 6.19
N LEU A 405 -0.30 -25.69 5.54
CA LEU A 405 -0.50 -25.88 4.10
C LEU A 405 0.20 -24.81 3.24
N LYS A 406 0.77 -23.76 3.85
CA LYS A 406 1.42 -22.64 3.17
C LYS A 406 2.43 -23.10 2.12
N GLU A 407 3.43 -23.89 2.50
CA GLU A 407 4.49 -24.30 1.57
C GLU A 407 3.98 -25.23 0.47
N ALA A 408 2.95 -26.05 0.76
CA ALA A 408 2.36 -26.92 -0.26
C ALA A 408 1.69 -26.10 -1.38
N TYR A 409 0.94 -25.04 -1.03
CA TYR A 409 0.36 -24.12 -2.02
C TYR A 409 1.43 -23.34 -2.77
N MET A 410 2.43 -22.79 -2.06
CA MET A 410 3.52 -22.05 -2.71
C MET A 410 4.30 -22.93 -3.68
N ASN A 411 4.61 -24.18 -3.33
CA ASN A 411 5.29 -25.12 -4.24
C ASN A 411 4.46 -25.41 -5.49
N ALA A 412 3.15 -25.64 -5.35
CA ALA A 412 2.29 -25.87 -6.50
C ALA A 412 2.25 -24.65 -7.46
N TRP A 413 2.21 -23.43 -6.92
CA TRP A 413 2.27 -22.21 -7.72
C TRP A 413 3.65 -21.96 -8.35
N ARG A 414 4.75 -22.24 -7.61
CA ARG A 414 6.13 -22.14 -8.12
C ARG A 414 6.33 -23.01 -9.35
N GLU A 415 5.97 -24.29 -9.26
CA GLU A 415 6.13 -25.25 -10.37
C GLU A 415 5.29 -24.83 -11.58
N ALA A 416 4.03 -24.44 -11.36
CA ALA A 416 3.17 -23.99 -12.43
C ALA A 416 3.67 -22.71 -13.12
N ALA A 417 4.19 -21.74 -12.34
CA ALA A 417 4.78 -20.52 -12.88
C ALA A 417 6.09 -20.79 -13.64
N LYS A 418 6.95 -21.66 -13.09
CA LYS A 418 8.19 -22.10 -13.72
C LYS A 418 7.93 -22.71 -15.08
N GLN A 419 7.02 -23.69 -15.15
CA GLN A 419 6.63 -24.32 -16.41
C GLN A 419 6.13 -23.29 -17.42
N LYS A 420 5.24 -22.37 -16.99
CA LYS A 420 4.70 -21.30 -17.85
C LYS A 420 5.81 -20.44 -18.47
N TYR A 421 6.81 -20.04 -17.69
CA TYR A 421 7.92 -19.22 -18.17
C TYR A 421 8.91 -20.00 -19.05
N GLU A 422 9.20 -21.26 -18.71
CA GLU A 422 10.04 -22.14 -19.54
C GLU A 422 9.40 -22.43 -20.89
N GLU A 423 8.09 -22.59 -20.96
CA GLU A 423 7.37 -22.78 -22.22
C GLU A 423 7.47 -21.56 -23.15
N VAL A 424 7.47 -20.35 -22.59
CA VAL A 424 7.72 -19.11 -23.36
C VAL A 424 9.16 -19.10 -23.90
N LEU A 425 10.15 -19.43 -23.06
CA LEU A 425 11.55 -19.51 -23.49
C LEU A 425 11.77 -20.57 -24.57
N LYS A 426 11.14 -21.74 -24.43
CA LYS A 426 11.21 -22.83 -25.41
C LYS A 426 10.64 -22.40 -26.76
N ALA A 427 9.54 -21.65 -26.78
CA ALA A 427 8.97 -21.09 -28.00
C ALA A 427 9.91 -20.06 -28.68
N LEU A 428 10.81 -19.45 -27.92
CA LEU A 428 11.84 -18.52 -28.39
C LEU A 428 13.20 -19.18 -28.66
N GLY A 429 13.24 -20.51 -28.76
CA GLY A 429 14.45 -21.27 -29.12
C GLY A 429 15.42 -21.60 -27.97
N GLY A 430 15.00 -21.46 -26.70
CA GLY A 430 15.79 -21.83 -25.51
C GLY A 430 16.53 -20.67 -24.83
#